data_AF-A0A835LH13-F1
#
_entry.id   AF-A0A835LH13-F1
#
_cell.length_a   1.000
_cell.length_b   1.000
_cell.length_c   1.000
_cell.angle_alpha   90.00
_cell.angle_beta   90.00
_cell.angle_gamma   90.00
#
_symmetry.space_group_name_H-M   'P 1'
#
loop_
_entity.id
_entity.type
_entity.pdbx_description
1 polymer ?
#
loop_
_entity_poly.entity_id
_entity_poly.type
_entity_poly.pdbx_seq_one_letter_code
_entity_poly.pdbx_strand_id
1 'polypeptide(L)'
;MKLVRVGGVIGYDNTLWHGSVALKEGDEIPEFIRASIEPMKKDNNYLASDPHIKLSHISIGDGLLGIGQPSGSEVGDRKGTKYA
;
A
#
# COMPACT_ATOMS: atom_id res chain seq x y z
N MET A 1 -10.73 -6.21 -7.66
CA MET A 1 -10.10 -6.20 -9.01
C MET A 1 -11.07 -6.73 -10.07
N LYS A 2 -11.87 -5.89 -10.73
CA LYS A 2 -12.85 -6.36 -11.77
C LYS A 2 -12.44 -6.02 -13.21
N LEU A 3 -11.57 -5.04 -13.39
CA LEU A 3 -11.19 -4.50 -14.71
C LEU A 3 -9.78 -4.92 -15.15
N VAL A 4 -8.96 -5.39 -14.22
CA VAL A 4 -7.60 -5.83 -14.52
C VAL A 4 -7.65 -7.31 -14.85
N ARG A 5 -6.97 -7.70 -15.93
CA ARG A 5 -6.82 -9.12 -16.28
C ARG A 5 -6.10 -9.89 -15.18
N VAL A 6 -6.31 -11.20 -15.11
CA VAL A 6 -5.50 -12.07 -14.26
C VAL A 6 -4.01 -11.91 -14.61
N GLY A 7 -3.17 -11.77 -13.59
CA GLY A 7 -1.74 -11.45 -13.73
C GLY A 7 -1.44 -10.04 -14.26
N GLY A 8 -2.43 -9.15 -14.34
CA GLY A 8 -2.21 -7.72 -14.57
C GLY A 8 -1.73 -7.01 -13.31
N VAL A 9 -1.17 -5.82 -13.49
CA VAL A 9 -0.58 -5.02 -12.40
C VAL A 9 -1.30 -3.67 -12.30
N ILE A 10 -1.60 -3.24 -11.08
CA ILE A 10 -1.98 -1.86 -10.75
C ILE A 10 -0.82 -1.20 -10.02
N GLY A 11 -0.46 0.02 -10.42
CA GLY A 11 0.44 0.88 -9.67
C GLY A 11 -0.35 1.97 -8.96
N TYR A 12 -0.22 2.07 -7.63
CA TYR A 12 -0.70 3.22 -6.87
C TYR A 12 0.50 4.13 -6.57
N ASP A 13 0.45 5.36 -7.06
CA ASP A 13 1.50 6.37 -6.84
C ASP A 13 1.30 7.11 -5.50
N ASN A 14 2.35 7.78 -5.04
CA ASN A 14 2.41 8.56 -3.80
C ASN A 14 2.07 7.80 -2.51
N THR A 15 2.32 6.49 -2.46
CA THR A 15 1.94 5.67 -1.30
C THR A 15 2.80 5.89 -0.04
N LEU A 16 3.95 6.56 -0.15
CA LEU A 16 4.72 7.03 1.01
C LEU A 16 4.28 8.43 1.46
N TRP A 17 3.64 9.20 0.58
CA TRP A 17 3.05 10.50 0.86
C TRP A 17 4.01 11.45 1.57
N HIS A 18 5.11 11.79 0.93
CA HIS A 18 6.26 12.51 1.47
C HIS A 18 6.93 11.85 2.69
N GLY A 19 6.77 10.53 2.83
CA GLY A 19 7.19 9.77 4.01
C GLY A 19 6.28 9.95 5.24
N SER A 20 5.20 10.73 5.12
CA SER A 20 4.35 11.10 6.26
C SER A 20 3.56 9.92 6.85
N VAL A 21 3.37 8.85 6.07
CA VAL A 21 2.73 7.61 6.55
C VAL A 21 3.57 6.87 7.60
N ALA A 22 4.86 7.18 7.73
CA ALA A 22 5.76 6.62 8.73
C ALA A 22 5.94 7.50 9.97
N LEU A 23 5.28 8.67 10.04
CA LEU A 23 5.34 9.55 11.21
C LEU A 23 4.67 8.91 12.43
N LYS A 24 5.30 9.10 13.58
CA LYS A 24 4.88 8.63 14.90
C LYS A 24 3.93 9.62 15.56
N GLU A 25 3.24 9.14 16.58
CA GLU A 25 2.43 10.01 17.44
C GLU A 25 3.31 11.09 18.09
N GLY A 26 2.91 12.35 17.95
CA GLY A 26 3.65 13.50 18.45
C GLY A 26 4.60 14.16 17.45
N ASP A 27 4.85 13.55 16.28
CA ASP A 27 5.63 14.20 15.22
C ASP A 27 4.87 15.41 14.65
N GLU A 28 5.62 16.44 14.22
CA GLU A 28 5.03 17.59 13.56
C GLU A 28 4.53 17.21 12.17
N ILE A 29 3.24 17.44 11.93
CA ILE A 29 2.59 17.14 10.66
C ILE A 29 2.36 18.46 9.91
N PRO A 30 2.92 18.63 8.70
CA PRO A 30 2.63 19.77 7.86
C PRO A 30 1.13 19.86 7.55
N GLU A 31 0.57 21.07 7.66
CA GLU A 31 -0.87 21.29 7.55
C GLU A 31 -1.47 20.79 6.23
N PHE A 32 -0.72 20.95 5.13
CA PHE A 32 -1.17 20.58 3.79
C PHE A 32 -1.38 19.07 3.59
N ILE A 33 -0.80 18.21 4.45
CA ILE A 33 -1.00 16.75 4.41
C ILE A 33 -1.77 16.20 5.61
N ARG A 34 -2.04 17.00 6.64
CA ARG A 34 -2.63 16.54 7.91
C ARG A 34 -3.91 15.73 7.71
N ALA A 35 -4.81 16.21 6.85
CA ALA A 35 -6.08 15.54 6.59
C ALA A 35 -5.93 14.19 5.85
N SER A 36 -4.80 13.97 5.17
CA SER A 36 -4.59 12.83 4.27
C SER A 36 -3.74 11.69 4.87
N ILE A 37 -2.99 11.92 5.96
CA ILE A 37 -2.09 10.91 6.53
C ILE A 37 -2.84 9.66 7.01
N GLU A 38 -3.88 9.85 7.82
CA GLU A 38 -4.64 8.71 8.36
C GLU A 38 -5.40 7.93 7.28
N PRO A 39 -6.08 8.58 6.31
CA PRO A 39 -6.59 7.91 5.13
C PRO A 39 -5.52 7.11 4.37
N MET A 40 -4.34 7.69 4.13
CA MET A 40 -3.26 7.02 3.39
C MET A 40 -2.71 5.80 4.13
N LYS A 41 -2.50 5.91 5.45
CA LYS A 41 -2.12 4.78 6.31
C LYS A 41 -3.17 3.68 6.26
N LYS A 42 -4.46 4.03 6.32
CA LYS A 42 -5.57 3.08 6.25
C LYS A 42 -5.61 2.36 4.90
N ASP A 43 -5.44 3.09 3.80
CA ASP A 43 -5.45 2.53 2.45
C ASP A 43 -4.26 1.57 2.23
N ASN A 44 -3.05 1.97 2.63
CA ASN A 44 -1.87 1.11 2.58
C ASN A 44 -2.06 -0.18 3.38
N ASN A 45 -2.60 -0.08 4.60
CA ASN A 45 -2.87 -1.25 5.44
C ASN A 45 -3.97 -2.15 4.86
N TYR A 46 -5.03 -1.56 4.29
CA TYR A 46 -6.09 -2.30 3.64
C TYR A 46 -5.55 -3.12 2.47
N LEU A 47 -4.74 -2.51 1.60
CA LEU A 47 -4.12 -3.19 0.47
C LEU A 47 -3.11 -4.25 0.93
N ALA A 48 -2.30 -3.96 1.94
CA ALA A 48 -1.36 -4.95 2.50
C ALA A 48 -2.07 -6.18 3.10
N SER A 49 -3.30 -6.02 3.57
CA SER A 49 -4.11 -7.08 4.18
C SER A 49 -4.93 -7.91 3.19
N ASP A 50 -5.09 -7.47 1.93
CA ASP A 50 -5.94 -8.17 0.97
C ASP A 50 -5.27 -9.45 0.44
N PRO A 51 -5.81 -10.64 0.75
CA PRO A 51 -5.22 -11.92 0.34
C PRO A 51 -5.34 -12.17 -1.17
N HIS A 52 -6.20 -11.44 -1.88
CA HIS A 52 -6.43 -11.62 -3.30
C HIS A 52 -5.41 -10.90 -4.17
N ILE A 53 -4.34 -10.34 -3.59
CA ILE A 53 -3.32 -9.60 -4.31
C ILE A 53 -1.91 -9.97 -3.89
N LYS A 54 -0.97 -9.89 -4.83
CA LYS A 54 0.47 -9.87 -4.59
C LYS A 54 0.92 -8.42 -4.55
N LEU A 55 1.45 -8.02 -3.41
CA LEU A 55 1.80 -6.63 -3.12
C LEU A 55 3.31 -6.47 -3.04
N SER A 56 3.83 -5.44 -3.70
CA SER A 56 5.20 -4.96 -3.55
C SER A 56 5.14 -3.46 -3.34
N HIS A 57 5.58 -3.02 -2.15
CA HIS A 57 5.70 -1.59 -1.84
C HIS A 57 7.12 -1.13 -2.12
N ILE A 58 7.28 -0.22 -3.05
CA ILE A 58 8.57 0.17 -3.61
C ILE A 58 8.84 1.65 -3.29
N SER A 59 9.99 1.94 -2.70
CA SER A 59 10.45 3.28 -2.35
C SER A 59 11.13 4.01 -3.52
N ILE A 60 10.47 4.03 -4.67
CA ILE A 60 10.87 4.87 -5.82
C ILE A 60 9.98 6.10 -5.84
N GLY A 61 10.60 7.29 -5.96
CA GLY A 61 9.87 8.56 -5.90
C GLY A 61 9.17 8.74 -4.56
N ASP A 62 7.87 9.02 -4.61
CA ASP A 62 7.02 9.20 -3.42
C ASP A 62 6.25 7.91 -3.03
N GLY A 63 6.75 6.76 -3.48
CA GLY A 63 6.19 5.45 -3.18
C GLY A 63 5.28 4.93 -4.27
N LEU A 64 5.60 3.75 -4.79
CA LEU A 64 4.78 3.02 -5.73
C LEU A 64 4.36 1.68 -5.11
N LEU A 65 3.07 1.39 -5.12
CA LEU A 65 2.55 0.09 -4.72
C LEU A 65 2.14 -0.71 -5.95
N GLY A 66 2.89 -1.76 -6.23
CA GLY A 66 2.59 -2.73 -7.29
C GLY A 66 1.67 -3.82 -6.78
N ILE A 67 0.50 -3.97 -7.42
CA ILE A 67 -0.51 -4.96 -7.05
C ILE A 67 -0.77 -5.90 -8.22
N GLY A 68 -0.34 -7.16 -8.10
CA GLY A 68 -0.60 -8.23 -9.05
C GLY A 68 -1.77 -9.12 -8.63
N GLN A 69 -2.69 -9.44 -9.55
CA GLN A 69 -3.72 -10.44 -9.28
C GLN A 69 -3.11 -11.86 -9.33
N PRO A 70 -3.13 -12.64 -8.23
CA PRO A 70 -2.59 -13.98 -8.17
C PRO A 70 -3.39 -14.93 -9.06
N SER A 71 -2.71 -15.92 -9.63
CA SER A 71 -3.39 -17.08 -10.24
C SER A 71 -3.96 -17.97 -9.13
N GLY A 72 -5.05 -18.71 -9.43
CA GLY A 72 -5.77 -19.53 -8.45
C GLY A 72 -4.93 -20.59 -7.72
N SER A 73 -3.70 -20.85 -8.14
CA SER A 73 -2.74 -21.77 -7.52
C SER A 73 -1.95 -21.18 -6.33
N GLU A 74 -2.04 -19.87 -6.05
CA GLU A 74 -1.08 -19.17 -5.15
C GLU A 74 -1.71 -18.60 -3.86
N VAL A 75 -2.94 -18.96 -3.53
CA VAL A 75 -3.72 -18.34 -2.41
C VAL A 75 -3.35 -18.90 -1.02
N GLY A 76 -2.21 -19.58 -0.89
CA GLY A 76 -1.71 -20.11 0.39
C GLY A 76 -0.58 -19.27 0.98
N ASP A 77 -0.70 -18.93 2.27
CA ASP A 77 0.31 -18.31 3.14
C ASP A 77 0.68 -16.83 2.91
N ARG A 78 0.03 -15.91 3.64
CA ARG A 78 0.71 -14.72 4.20
C ARG A 78 0.20 -14.40 5.60
N LYS A 79 0.97 -14.77 6.62
CA LYS A 79 0.84 -14.21 7.97
C LYS A 79 1.65 -12.93 8.07
N GLY A 80 0.96 -11.81 8.26
CA GLY A 80 1.41 -10.57 8.90
C GLY A 80 2.83 -10.08 8.61
N THR A 81 3.01 -9.34 7.52
CA THR A 81 4.17 -8.45 7.37
C THR A 81 3.81 -7.10 7.98
N LYS A 82 4.36 -6.80 9.16
CA LYS A 82 4.35 -5.44 9.70
C LYS A 82 5.42 -4.65 8.95
N TYR A 83 5.03 -3.62 8.21
CA TYR A 83 5.96 -2.65 7.67
C TYR A 83 6.30 -1.64 8.78
N ALA A 84 7.59 -1.47 9.03
CA ALA A 84 8.17 -0.51 9.97
C ALA A 84 8.46 0.82 9.26
#